data_AF-A0A7X8XIN0-F1
#
_entry.id   AF-A0A7X8XIN0-F1
#
_cell.length_a   1.000
_cell.length_b   1.000
_cell.length_c   1.000
_cell.angle_alpha   90.00
_cell.angle_beta   90.00
_cell.angle_gamma   90.00
#
_symmetry.space_group_name_H-M   'P 1'
#
loop_
_entity.id
_entity.type
_entity.pdbx_description
1 polymer ?
#
loop_
_entity_poly.entity_id
_entity_poly.type
_entity_poly.pdbx_seq_one_letter_code
_entity_poly.pdbx_strand_id
1 'polypeptide(L)' 'SAEITVNKNMVPFDSRSPFLTSGLRVGTPAITTRGVKEDLMPVIVELIDTVISDIENENIIKAVGKKVNDLMKDYPLFAY' A
#
# COMPACT_ATOMS: atom_id res chain seq x y z
N SER A 1 -6.62 -2.36 9.91
CA SER A 1 -5.93 -2.56 8.63
C SER A 1 -4.81 -1.53 8.53
N ALA A 2 -3.82 -1.73 7.67
CA ALA A 2 -2.80 -0.71 7.36
C ALA A 2 -3.32 0.34 6.36
N GLU A 3 -4.56 0.21 5.88
CA GLU A 3 -5.22 1.14 4.92
C GLU A 3 -4.50 1.26 3.57
N ILE A 4 -3.67 0.25 3.23
CA ILE A 4 -2.99 0.11 1.94
C ILE A 4 -3.68 -1.01 1.16
N THR A 5 -4.22 -0.68 0.00
CA THR A 5 -4.90 -1.65 -0.88
C THR A 5 -4.00 -2.03 -2.05
N VAL A 6 -3.63 -3.31 -2.13
CA VAL A 6 -2.84 -3.91 -3.21
C VAL A 6 -3.48 -5.22 -3.67
N ASN A 7 -3.01 -5.77 -4.79
CA ASN A 7 -3.48 -7.05 -5.30
C ASN A 7 -2.38 -8.12 -5.19
N LYS A 8 -2.72 -9.28 -4.62
CA LYS A 8 -1.86 -10.48 -4.70
C LYS A 8 -1.73 -10.92 -6.16
N ASN A 9 -0.52 -11.23 -6.59
CA ASN A 9 -0.25 -11.52 -8.00
C ASN A 9 0.83 -12.60 -8.11
N MET A 10 0.64 -13.54 -9.02
CA MET A 10 1.68 -14.52 -9.33
C MET A 10 2.90 -13.83 -9.94
N VAL A 11 4.07 -14.41 -9.72
CA VAL A 11 5.34 -14.00 -10.32
C VAL A 11 5.86 -15.11 -11.24
N PRO A 12 6.84 -14.85 -12.12
CA PRO A 12 7.44 -15.93 -12.91
C PRO A 12 7.92 -17.08 -12.03
N PHE A 13 7.57 -18.32 -12.43
CA PHE A 13 7.94 -19.56 -11.73
C PHE A 13 7.38 -19.69 -10.30
N ASP A 14 6.29 -19.00 -9.98
CA ASP A 14 5.62 -19.10 -8.68
C ASP A 14 5.21 -20.55 -8.37
N SER A 15 5.70 -21.08 -7.24
CA SER A 15 5.40 -22.43 -6.76
C SER A 15 4.13 -22.49 -5.92
N ARG A 16 3.57 -21.34 -5.53
CA ARG A 16 2.34 -21.25 -4.74
C ARG A 16 1.10 -21.28 -5.62
N SER A 17 0.00 -21.74 -5.02
CA SER A 17 -1.34 -21.72 -5.65
C SER A 17 -1.75 -20.32 -6.11
N PRO A 18 -2.53 -20.17 -7.20
CA PRO A 18 -3.12 -18.89 -7.62
C PRO A 18 -3.96 -18.19 -6.55
N PHE A 19 -4.45 -18.93 -5.55
CA PHE A 19 -5.19 -18.36 -4.42
C PHE A 19 -4.30 -17.76 -3.34
N LEU A 20 -2.99 -18.08 -3.30
CA LEU A 20 -2.04 -17.56 -2.33
C LEU A 20 -1.03 -16.60 -2.99
N THR A 21 -0.39 -17.05 -4.07
CA THR A 21 0.64 -16.33 -4.85
C THR A 21 1.88 -15.91 -4.05
N SER A 22 2.94 -15.52 -4.76
CA SER A 22 4.20 -15.05 -4.18
C SER A 22 4.52 -13.58 -4.32
N GLY A 23 3.67 -12.81 -4.98
CA GLY A 23 3.92 -11.40 -5.25
C GLY A 23 2.73 -10.50 -4.94
N LEU A 24 3.02 -9.21 -4.99
CA LEU A 24 2.04 -8.13 -4.94
C LEU A 24 2.21 -7.29 -6.20
N ARG A 25 1.09 -6.82 -6.76
CA ARG A 25 1.08 -5.83 -7.84
C ARG A 25 0.61 -4.49 -7.27
N VAL A 26 1.39 -3.45 -7.56
CA VAL A 26 1.13 -2.07 -7.16
C VAL A 26 0.94 -1.22 -8.41
N GLY A 27 0.00 -0.28 -8.36
CA GLY A 27 -0.26 0.67 -9.45
C GLY A 27 -0.45 2.08 -8.90
N THR A 28 0.10 3.07 -9.58
CA THR A 28 0.02 4.48 -9.22
C THR A 28 -1.23 5.24 -9.67
N PRO A 29 -2.03 4.82 -10.69
CA PRO A 29 -3.13 5.64 -11.22
C PRO A 29 -4.09 6.18 -10.15
N ALA A 30 -4.48 5.37 -9.17
CA ALA A 30 -5.45 5.75 -8.13
C ALA A 30 -4.98 6.89 -7.21
N ILE A 31 -3.67 6.99 -6.95
CA ILE A 31 -3.11 8.06 -6.12
C ILE A 31 -2.71 9.27 -6.96
N THR A 32 -2.24 9.06 -8.19
CA THR A 32 -1.86 10.16 -9.09
C THR A 32 -3.07 10.96 -9.58
N THR A 33 -4.24 10.32 -9.77
CA THR A 33 -5.49 11.04 -10.10
C THR A 33 -5.98 11.91 -8.95
N ARG A 34 -5.57 11.60 -7.71
CA ARG A 34 -5.87 12.38 -6.50
C ARG A 34 -4.86 13.49 -6.24
N GLY A 35 -3.84 13.63 -7.09
CA GLY A 35 -2.83 14.70 -6.99
C GLY A 35 -1.50 14.31 -6.33
N VAL A 36 -1.32 13.04 -5.93
CA VAL A 36 -0.04 12.56 -5.38
C VAL A 36 1.06 12.63 -6.44
N LYS A 37 2.25 13.08 -6.04
CA LYS A 37 3.44 13.27 -6.87
C LYS A 37 4.63 12.42 -6.40
N GLU A 38 5.71 12.48 -7.16
CA GLU A 38 6.93 11.66 -7.03
C GLU A 38 7.59 11.80 -5.66
N ASP A 39 7.52 12.99 -5.05
CA ASP A 39 8.05 13.32 -3.72
C ASP A 39 7.44 12.47 -2.60
N LEU A 40 6.20 12.02 -2.77
CA LEU A 40 5.53 11.14 -1.81
C LEU A 40 5.78 9.64 -2.05
N MET A 41 6.36 9.25 -3.19
CA MET A 41 6.59 7.82 -3.49
C MET A 41 7.51 7.14 -2.47
N PRO A 42 8.64 7.73 -2.03
CA PRO A 42 9.47 7.13 -0.99
C PRO A 42 8.71 6.89 0.32
N VAL A 43 7.86 7.83 0.73
CA VAL A 43 7.04 7.70 1.94
C VAL A 43 6.03 6.57 1.80
N ILE A 44 5.37 6.45 0.63
CA ILE A 44 4.42 5.37 0.38
C ILE A 44 5.12 4.00 0.39
N VAL A 45 6.30 3.88 -0.21
CA VAL A 45 7.10 2.65 -0.18
C VAL A 45 7.52 2.29 1.24
N GLU A 46 7.96 3.27 2.04
CA GLU A 46 8.32 3.07 3.44
C GLU A 46 7.14 2.54 4.28
N LEU A 47 5.92 3.07 4.04
CA LEU A 47 4.71 2.60 4.73
C LEU A 47 4.37 1.15 4.34
N ILE A 48 4.59 0.76 3.08
CA ILE A 48 4.42 -0.63 2.63
C ILE A 48 5.49 -1.52 3.29
N ASP A 49 6.76 -1.11 3.22
CA ASP A 49 7.92 -1.85 3.73
C ASP A 49 7.80 -2.14 5.23
N THR A 50 7.39 -1.12 5.99
CA THR A 50 7.12 -1.22 7.43
C THR A 50 6.11 -2.33 7.76
N VAL A 51 5.06 -2.50 6.94
CA VAL A 51 4.03 -3.52 7.18
C VAL A 51 4.53 -4.91 6.77
N ILE A 52 5.18 -5.03 5.60
CA ILE A 52 5.63 -6.34 5.11
C ILE A 52 6.82 -6.91 5.88
N SER A 53 7.55 -6.05 6.60
CA SER A 53 8.67 -6.46 7.45
C SER A 53 8.24 -7.08 8.80
N ASP A 54 7.01 -6.81 9.25
CA ASP A 54 6.46 -7.36 10.51
C ASP A 54 4.92 -7.53 10.40
N ILE A 55 4.52 -8.49 9.56
CA ILE A 55 3.12 -8.67 9.11
C ILE A 55 2.14 -9.11 10.20
N GLU A 56 2.61 -9.55 11.37
CA GLU A 56 1.76 -9.98 12.50
C GLU A 56 1.64 -8.91 13.60
N ASN A 57 2.43 -7.83 13.51
CA ASN A 57 2.45 -6.80 14.52
C ASN A 57 1.29 -5.81 14.35
N GLU A 58 0.20 -6.09 15.05
CA GLU A 58 -1.02 -5.28 15.01
C GLU A 58 -0.79 -3.80 15.35
N ASN A 59 0.18 -3.50 16.23
CA ASN A 59 0.47 -2.13 16.63
C ASN A 59 1.09 -1.35 15.47
N ILE A 60 2.05 -1.96 14.77
CA ILE A 60 2.66 -1.39 13.55
C ILE A 60 1.59 -1.20 12.47
N ILE A 61 0.77 -2.22 12.23
CA ILE A 61 -0.30 -2.17 11.22
C ILE A 61 -1.27 -1.02 11.49
N LYS A 62 -1.73 -0.86 12.74
CA LYS A 62 -2.65 0.23 13.15
C LYS A 62 -1.96 1.59 13.03
N ALA A 63 -0.69 1.70 13.43
CA ALA A 63 0.07 2.94 13.33
C ALA A 63 0.28 3.38 11.88
N VAL A 64 0.61 2.45 10.97
CA VAL A 64 0.72 2.71 9.54
C VAL A 64 -0.62 3.14 8.96
N GLY A 65 -1.72 2.46 9.31
CA GLY A 65 -3.06 2.85 8.87
C GLY A 65 -3.44 4.29 9.26
N LYS A 66 -3.04 4.73 10.45
CA LYS A 66 -3.20 6.14 10.85
C LYS A 66 -2.35 7.08 9.99
N LYS A 67 -1.07 6.76 9.75
CA LYS A 67 -0.19 7.56 8.90
C LYS A 67 -0.70 7.68 7.46
N VAL A 68 -1.23 6.58 6.90
CA VAL A 68 -1.83 6.56 5.55
C VAL A 68 -3.04 7.50 5.49
N ASN A 69 -3.95 7.43 6.46
CA ASN A 69 -5.09 8.34 6.51
C ASN A 69 -4.65 9.79 6.70
N ASP A 70 -3.69 10.06 7.58
CA ASP A 70 -3.17 11.40 7.81
C ASP A 70 -2.52 11.98 6.54
N LEU A 71 -1.76 11.19 5.79
CA LEU A 71 -1.16 11.58 4.51
C LEU A 71 -2.22 11.84 3.43
N MET A 72 -3.20 10.94 3.30
CA MET A 72 -4.15 10.97 2.18
C MET A 72 -5.32 11.95 2.40
N LYS A 73 -5.43 12.61 3.57
CA LYS A 73 -6.40 13.68 3.84
C LYS A 73 -6.25 14.86 2.89
N ASP A 74 -5.02 15.21 2.54
CA ASP A 74 -4.71 16.33 1.63
C ASP A 74 -4.97 15.99 0.15
N TYR A 75 -5.30 14.72 -0.14
CA TYR A 75 -5.55 14.19 -1.47
C TYR A 75 -6.95 13.55 -1.55
N PRO A 76 -8.05 14.29 -1.36
CA PRO A 76 -9.39 13.71 -1.31
C PRO A 76 -9.77 13.04 -2.65
N LEU A 77 -10.60 12.00 -2.58
CA LEU A 77 -11.09 11.30 -3.78
C LEU A 77 -12.03 12.18 -4.62
N PHE A 78 -12.81 13.02 -3.94
CA PHE A 78 -13.71 14.00 -4.55
C PHE A 78 -13.46 15.34 -3.87
N ALA A 79 -12.96 16.31 -4.62
CA ALA A 79 -12.85 17.70 -4.20
C ALA A 79 -14.07 18.45 -4.71
N TYR A 80 -15.19 18.35 -4.00
CA TYR A 80 -16.38 19.18 -4.22
C TYR A 80 -16.67 19.97 -2.96
#